data_AF-A0A101MJ05-F1
#
_entry.id   AF-A0A101MJ05-F1
#
_cell.length_a   1.000
_cell.length_b   1.000
_cell.length_c   1.000
_cell.angle_alpha   90.00
_cell.angle_beta   90.00
_cell.angle_gamma   90.00
#
_symmetry.space_group_name_H-M   'P 1'
#
loop_
_entity.id
_entity.type
_entity.pdbx_description
1 polymer ?
#
loop_
_entity_poly.entity_id
_entity_poly.type
_entity_poly.pdbx_seq_one_letter_code
_entity_poly.pdbx_strand_id
1 'polypeptide(L)'
;MPTPIPGFLLPRGPPSALTLRALQRQSARRSFTSTSAALKKASKSNTNANSKPRVLAKPDRFRPPSHPQRLTTPSPKNAPPGQPFEYGPRTTEKERVQQSKTQYPGMFPPEGTVMFKFLTSKWIHIWIAMSVLISCAGFTFTTNFKATSPFAHLLPSWSSLLTSPVGTISQVFSVWRMHVEHNSMRVREQRHRRVEDAEKRKQYRVAHGLEEAEPEKKNEDSKEVDLQSPVAAAAVEGAEGKEFVDWEGNKRPVKKWLGIW
;
A
#
# COMPACT_ATOMS: atom_id res chain seq x y z
N MET A 1 -43.76 -23.80 18.46
CA MET A 1 -42.70 -24.40 17.61
C MET A 1 -41.59 -23.38 17.46
N PRO A 2 -40.35 -23.62 17.92
CA PRO A 2 -39.23 -22.71 17.68
C PRO A 2 -38.87 -22.72 16.19
N THR A 3 -38.67 -21.54 15.61
CA THR A 3 -38.29 -21.37 14.20
C THR A 3 -36.79 -21.65 14.03
N PRO A 4 -36.37 -22.38 12.99
CA PRO A 4 -34.96 -22.64 12.75
C PRO A 4 -34.24 -21.34 12.37
N ILE A 5 -33.16 -21.03 13.08
CA ILE A 5 -32.33 -19.84 12.83
C ILE A 5 -31.67 -20.00 11.46
N PRO A 6 -31.81 -19.02 10.55
CA PRO A 6 -31.26 -19.12 9.21
C PRO A 6 -29.72 -19.09 9.24
N GLY A 7 -29.10 -19.98 8.45
CA GLY A 7 -27.67 -20.31 8.51
C GLY A 7 -26.67 -19.19 8.22
N PHE A 8 -27.13 -17.99 7.83
CA PHE A 8 -26.29 -16.81 7.63
C PHE A 8 -26.06 -16.00 8.92
N LEU A 9 -26.84 -16.27 9.98
CA LEU A 9 -26.66 -15.65 11.30
C LEU A 9 -25.63 -16.39 12.17
N LEU A 10 -25.16 -17.55 11.71
CA LEU A 10 -24.07 -18.28 12.34
C LEU A 10 -22.73 -17.73 11.82
N PRO A 11 -21.74 -17.46 12.70
CA PRO A 11 -20.43 -16.99 12.28
C PRO A 11 -19.77 -18.05 11.40
N ARG A 12 -19.71 -17.78 10.09
CA ARG A 12 -18.99 -18.64 9.15
C ARG A 12 -17.49 -18.40 9.36
N GLY A 13 -16.76 -19.46 9.68
CA GLY A 13 -15.30 -19.42 9.74
C GLY A 13 -14.66 -19.01 8.41
N PRO A 14 -13.35 -18.71 8.40
CA PRO A 14 -12.66 -18.23 7.21
C PRO A 14 -12.82 -19.19 6.02
N PRO A 15 -12.93 -18.68 4.78
CA PRO A 15 -13.13 -19.51 3.59
C PRO A 15 -11.99 -20.52 3.43
N SER A 16 -12.35 -21.79 3.20
CA SER A 16 -11.36 -22.86 3.04
C SER A 16 -10.49 -22.62 1.79
N ALA A 17 -9.21 -23.00 1.86
CA ALA A 17 -8.24 -22.80 0.77
C ALA A 17 -8.69 -23.40 -0.59
N LEU A 18 -9.58 -24.39 -0.56
CA LEU A 18 -10.21 -24.99 -1.73
C LEU A 18 -11.12 -24.01 -2.49
N THR A 19 -11.85 -23.15 -1.78
CA THR A 19 -12.74 -22.14 -2.40
C THR A 19 -11.95 -21.02 -3.09
N LEU A 20 -10.84 -20.58 -2.51
CA LEU A 20 -9.95 -19.59 -3.13
C LEU A 20 -9.30 -20.13 -4.43
N ARG A 21 -8.94 -21.42 -4.44
CA ARG A 21 -8.32 -22.05 -5.62
C ARG A 21 -9.29 -22.22 -6.80
N ALA A 22 -10.59 -22.31 -6.53
CA ALA A 22 -11.62 -22.39 -7.57
C ALA A 22 -11.83 -21.04 -8.29
N LEU A 23 -11.86 -19.93 -7.55
CA LEU A 23 -12.02 -18.59 -8.15
C LEU A 23 -10.83 -18.22 -9.06
N GLN A 24 -9.61 -18.60 -8.69
CA GLN A 24 -8.41 -18.23 -9.45
C GLN A 24 -8.32 -18.94 -10.81
N ARG A 25 -8.98 -20.10 -10.99
CA ARG A 25 -8.97 -20.85 -12.26
C ARG A 25 -9.94 -20.31 -13.31
N GLN A 26 -10.93 -19.50 -12.92
CA GLN A 26 -11.94 -18.99 -13.85
C GLN A 26 -11.47 -17.75 -14.63
N SER A 27 -10.39 -17.08 -14.20
CA SER A 27 -9.86 -15.89 -14.86
C SER A 27 -9.02 -16.16 -16.12
N ALA A 28 -8.61 -17.42 -16.38
CA ALA A 28 -7.62 -17.73 -17.42
C ALA A 28 -8.21 -18.25 -18.75
N ARG A 29 -9.55 -18.25 -18.92
CA ARG A 29 -10.20 -18.81 -20.13
C ARG A 29 -11.08 -17.80 -20.86
N ARG A 30 -10.48 -16.72 -21.37
CA ARG A 30 -11.06 -15.92 -22.46
C ARG A 30 -9.95 -15.49 -23.42
N SER A 31 -9.60 -16.36 -24.35
CA SER A 31 -8.90 -15.99 -25.59
C SER A 31 -9.69 -16.55 -26.76
N PHE A 32 -10.29 -15.63 -27.51
CA PHE A 32 -11.01 -15.91 -28.74
C PHE A 32 -9.99 -15.97 -29.88
N THR A 33 -9.74 -17.14 -30.44
CA THR A 33 -8.89 -17.30 -31.63
C THR A 33 -9.74 -17.20 -32.88
N SER A 34 -9.62 -16.10 -33.63
CA SER A 34 -10.19 -15.96 -34.96
C SER A 34 -9.28 -16.62 -35.99
N THR A 35 -9.82 -17.61 -36.70
CA THR A 35 -9.23 -18.25 -37.88
C THR A 35 -9.24 -17.29 -39.07
N SER A 36 -8.08 -17.03 -39.67
CA SER A 36 -7.98 -16.46 -41.02
C SER A 36 -7.01 -17.29 -41.85
N ALA A 37 -7.56 -18.01 -42.81
CA ALA A 37 -6.85 -18.80 -43.80
C ALA A 37 -6.07 -17.89 -44.77
N ALA A 38 -4.79 -18.20 -44.98
CA ALA A 38 -3.95 -17.54 -45.97
C ALA A 38 -3.77 -18.45 -47.19
N LEU A 39 -4.39 -18.07 -48.31
CA LEU A 39 -4.21 -18.68 -49.62
C LEU A 39 -2.94 -18.09 -50.27
N LYS A 40 -1.91 -18.91 -50.52
CA LYS A 40 -0.71 -18.49 -51.26
C LYS A 40 -1.00 -18.53 -52.76
N LYS A 41 -0.86 -17.39 -53.44
CA LYS A 41 -0.87 -17.29 -54.91
C LYS A 41 0.58 -17.32 -55.41
N ALA A 42 0.90 -18.25 -56.29
CA ALA A 42 2.14 -18.27 -57.05
C ALA A 42 1.90 -17.64 -58.42
N SER A 43 2.72 -16.68 -58.82
CA SER A 43 2.77 -16.17 -60.20
C SER A 43 4.18 -16.34 -60.74
N LYS A 44 4.31 -17.17 -61.78
CA LYS A 44 5.51 -17.35 -62.59
C LYS A 44 5.68 -16.16 -63.54
N SER A 45 6.92 -15.72 -63.73
CA SER A 45 7.34 -14.60 -64.57
C SER A 45 7.43 -14.95 -66.06
N ASN A 46 7.09 -13.94 -66.86
CA ASN A 46 7.41 -13.64 -68.26
C ASN A 46 8.40 -14.54 -69.02
N THR A 47 8.01 -14.86 -70.27
CA THR A 47 8.92 -14.83 -71.42
C THR A 47 8.20 -14.26 -72.65
N ASN A 48 8.83 -13.25 -73.24
CA ASN A 48 8.42 -12.52 -74.43
C ASN A 48 8.52 -13.36 -75.69
N ALA A 49 7.63 -13.13 -76.67
CA ALA A 49 8.01 -13.13 -78.09
C ALA A 49 6.99 -12.35 -78.93
N ASN A 50 7.56 -11.51 -79.79
CA ASN A 50 7.00 -10.44 -80.59
C ASN A 50 6.26 -10.94 -81.85
N SER A 51 5.05 -10.43 -82.12
CA SER A 51 4.52 -10.16 -83.47
C SER A 51 3.04 -9.75 -83.41
N LYS A 52 2.72 -8.48 -83.73
CA LYS A 52 1.38 -8.03 -84.20
C LYS A 52 1.39 -6.52 -84.59
N PRO A 53 0.50 -6.10 -85.52
CA PRO A 53 0.66 -4.95 -86.42
C PRO A 53 0.56 -3.57 -85.74
N ARG A 54 1.12 -2.55 -86.39
CA ARG A 54 1.19 -1.15 -85.94
C ARG A 54 -0.21 -0.54 -85.80
N VAL A 55 -0.79 -0.64 -84.60
CA VAL A 55 -2.06 -0.01 -84.22
C VAL A 55 -1.75 1.30 -83.50
N LEU A 56 -2.46 2.38 -83.88
CA LEU A 56 -2.38 3.69 -83.25
C LEU A 56 -2.67 3.57 -81.74
N ALA A 57 -1.78 4.08 -80.89
CA ALA A 57 -1.95 4.02 -79.44
C ALA A 57 -3.28 4.69 -79.07
N LYS A 58 -4.20 3.93 -78.49
CA LYS A 58 -5.45 4.52 -77.98
C LYS A 58 -5.06 5.54 -76.90
N PRO A 59 -5.63 6.76 -76.90
CA PRO A 59 -5.31 7.76 -75.89
C PRO A 59 -5.65 7.22 -74.50
N ASP A 60 -4.88 7.65 -73.50
CA ASP A 60 -5.01 7.19 -72.13
C ASP A 60 -6.46 7.42 -71.66
N ARG A 61 -7.14 6.33 -71.24
CA ARG A 61 -8.52 6.44 -70.76
C ARG A 61 -8.48 7.22 -69.46
N PHE A 62 -9.22 8.32 -69.43
CA PHE A 62 -9.43 9.16 -68.25
C PHE A 62 -9.64 8.29 -67.00
N ARG A 63 -8.64 8.28 -66.12
CA ARG A 63 -8.72 7.65 -64.81
C ARG A 63 -9.09 8.77 -63.84
N PRO A 64 -10.37 8.90 -63.43
CA PRO A 64 -10.70 9.87 -62.39
C PRO A 64 -9.81 9.55 -61.18
N PRO A 65 -9.37 10.57 -60.41
CA PRO A 65 -8.61 10.33 -59.20
C PRO A 65 -9.37 9.30 -58.37
N SER A 66 -8.80 8.10 -58.28
CA SER A 66 -9.31 7.05 -57.40
C SER A 66 -9.38 7.66 -56.02
N HIS A 67 -10.56 7.59 -55.40
CA HIS A 67 -10.91 8.09 -54.07
C HIS A 67 -9.74 8.46 -53.14
N PRO A 68 -9.86 9.55 -52.36
CA PRO A 68 -8.83 9.92 -51.39
C PRO A 68 -8.50 8.72 -50.52
N GLN A 69 -7.20 8.40 -50.46
CA GLN A 69 -6.65 7.30 -49.67
C GLN A 69 -7.25 7.39 -48.26
N ARG A 70 -8.06 6.39 -47.90
CA ARG A 70 -8.73 6.31 -46.60
C ARG A 70 -7.68 6.53 -45.51
N LEU A 71 -7.75 7.69 -44.87
CA LEU A 71 -6.89 8.03 -43.74
C LEU A 71 -7.01 6.89 -42.74
N THR A 72 -5.90 6.22 -42.49
CA THR A 72 -5.84 5.12 -41.53
C THR A 72 -6.34 5.64 -40.20
N THR A 73 -7.45 5.06 -39.72
CA THR A 73 -8.02 5.40 -38.42
C THR A 73 -6.90 5.32 -37.39
N PRO A 74 -6.69 6.35 -36.55
CA PRO A 74 -5.66 6.31 -35.53
C PRO A 74 -5.88 5.05 -34.69
N SER A 75 -4.83 4.23 -34.59
CA SER A 75 -4.78 3.02 -33.79
C SER A 75 -3.77 3.25 -32.67
N PRO A 76 -3.95 2.70 -31.46
CA PRO A 76 -2.96 2.83 -30.38
C PRO A 76 -1.58 2.32 -30.78
N LYS A 77 -1.49 1.49 -31.83
CA LYS A 77 -0.25 0.98 -32.41
C LYS A 77 0.53 2.02 -33.25
N ASN A 78 -0.16 3.04 -33.76
CA ASN A 78 0.39 4.13 -34.57
C ASN A 78 0.56 5.43 -33.76
N ALA A 79 0.34 5.38 -32.45
CA ALA A 79 0.54 6.52 -31.56
C ALA A 79 2.04 6.73 -31.30
N PRO A 80 2.53 7.99 -31.23
CA PRO A 80 3.88 8.29 -30.80
C PRO A 80 4.09 7.77 -29.37
N PRO A 81 5.27 7.22 -29.05
CA PRO A 81 5.55 6.76 -27.70
C PRO A 81 5.42 7.93 -26.71
N GLY A 82 4.59 7.76 -25.68
CA GLY A 82 4.47 8.71 -24.56
C GLY A 82 3.29 9.70 -24.62
N GLN A 83 2.41 9.66 -25.63
CA GLN A 83 1.21 10.50 -25.66
C GLN A 83 -0.09 9.70 -25.45
N PRO A 84 -1.08 10.25 -24.73
CA PRO A 84 -2.40 9.66 -24.64
C PRO A 84 -3.03 9.45 -26.02
N PHE A 85 -3.78 8.36 -26.16
CA PHE A 85 -4.44 8.01 -27.41
C PHE A 85 -5.70 8.87 -27.61
N GLU A 86 -5.59 9.92 -28.43
CA GLU A 86 -6.72 10.76 -28.85
C GLU A 86 -7.41 10.15 -30.09
N TYR A 87 -8.73 9.93 -30.01
CA TYR A 87 -9.54 9.53 -31.16
C TYR A 87 -9.87 10.76 -32.01
N GLY A 88 -9.42 10.78 -33.27
CA GLY A 88 -9.69 11.85 -34.23
C GLY A 88 -8.43 12.50 -34.79
N PRO A 89 -8.57 13.57 -35.60
CA PRO A 89 -7.46 14.41 -36.00
C PRO A 89 -6.73 14.98 -34.78
N ARG A 90 -5.39 15.07 -34.83
CA ARG A 90 -4.62 15.64 -33.71
C ARG A 90 -5.00 17.10 -33.50
N THR A 91 -5.31 17.44 -32.26
CA THR A 91 -5.60 18.82 -31.87
C THR A 91 -4.37 19.69 -32.06
N THR A 92 -4.55 20.82 -32.74
CA THR A 92 -3.48 21.83 -32.85
C THR A 92 -3.27 22.51 -31.49
N GLU A 93 -2.08 23.03 -31.23
CA GLU A 93 -1.78 23.72 -29.95
C GLU A 93 -2.73 24.89 -29.70
N LYS A 94 -3.15 25.59 -30.77
CA LYS A 94 -4.12 26.69 -30.71
C LYS A 94 -5.50 26.20 -30.27
N GLU A 95 -5.95 25.06 -30.77
CA GLU A 95 -7.23 24.45 -30.39
C GLU A 95 -7.20 23.95 -28.95
N ARG A 96 -6.08 23.38 -28.47
CA ARG A 96 -5.95 22.98 -27.06
C ARG A 96 -6.10 24.16 -26.10
N VAL A 97 -5.49 25.31 -26.43
CA VAL A 97 -5.62 26.54 -25.63
C VAL A 97 -7.04 27.11 -25.69
N GLN A 98 -7.76 26.93 -26.80
CA GLN A 98 -9.17 27.33 -26.90
C GLN A 98 -10.07 26.40 -26.09
N GLN A 99 -9.83 25.09 -26.15
CA GLN A 99 -10.55 24.09 -25.35
C GLN A 99 -10.38 24.35 -23.86
N SER A 100 -9.17 24.67 -23.39
CA SER A 100 -8.92 24.96 -21.96
C SER A 100 -9.57 26.27 -21.48
N LYS A 101 -9.84 27.21 -22.38
CA LYS A 101 -10.49 28.50 -22.07
C LYS A 101 -12.01 28.47 -22.22
N THR A 102 -12.57 27.44 -22.84
CA THR A 102 -14.00 27.36 -23.13
C THR A 102 -14.74 26.81 -21.90
N GLN A 103 -15.61 27.63 -21.31
CA GLN A 103 -16.34 27.30 -20.09
C GLN A 103 -17.83 27.10 -20.39
N TYR A 104 -18.39 25.94 -20.00
CA TYR A 104 -19.82 25.66 -20.09
C TYR A 104 -20.46 25.62 -18.68
N PRO A 105 -21.78 25.88 -18.57
CA PRO A 105 -22.49 25.76 -17.29
C PRO A 105 -22.37 24.34 -16.73
N GLY A 106 -22.08 24.21 -15.44
CA GLY A 106 -21.91 22.92 -14.76
C GLY A 106 -20.53 22.26 -14.91
N MET A 107 -19.61 22.89 -15.64
CA MET A 107 -18.20 22.45 -15.67
C MET A 107 -17.43 22.86 -14.42
N PHE A 108 -16.28 22.23 -14.21
CA PHE A 108 -15.31 22.61 -13.20
C PHE A 108 -14.96 24.10 -13.30
N PRO A 109 -14.79 24.84 -12.19
CA PRO A 109 -14.51 26.28 -12.24
C PRO A 109 -13.25 26.59 -13.07
N PRO A 110 -13.11 27.79 -13.65
CA PRO A 110 -11.98 28.10 -14.50
C PRO A 110 -10.66 28.14 -13.71
N GLU A 111 -9.57 27.82 -14.41
CA GLU A 111 -8.20 27.85 -13.88
C GLU A 111 -7.87 29.24 -13.32
N GLY A 112 -7.29 29.30 -12.12
CA GLY A 112 -6.97 30.56 -11.43
C GLY A 112 -8.01 31.01 -10.39
N THR A 113 -9.20 30.40 -10.36
CA THR A 113 -10.15 30.62 -9.26
C THR A 113 -9.70 29.91 -7.97
N VAL A 114 -10.08 30.44 -6.81
CA VAL A 114 -9.79 29.80 -5.52
C VAL A 114 -10.43 28.41 -5.44
N MET A 115 -11.65 28.27 -5.96
CA MET A 115 -12.36 27.00 -5.99
C MET A 115 -11.61 25.94 -6.84
N PHE A 116 -11.10 26.32 -8.02
CA PHE A 116 -10.26 25.45 -8.83
C PHE A 116 -9.02 24.99 -8.05
N LYS A 117 -8.34 25.93 -7.38
CA LYS A 117 -7.14 25.62 -6.58
C LYS A 117 -7.46 24.71 -5.39
N PHE A 118 -8.59 24.91 -4.72
CA PHE A 118 -9.01 24.06 -3.61
C PHE A 118 -9.29 22.63 -4.08
N LEU A 119 -10.08 22.44 -5.14
CA LEU A 119 -10.46 21.10 -5.62
C LEU A 119 -9.30 20.35 -6.28
N THR A 120 -8.35 21.03 -6.92
CA THR A 120 -7.24 20.38 -7.64
C THR A 120 -5.99 20.17 -6.78
N SER A 121 -5.79 20.95 -5.72
CA SER A 121 -4.55 20.88 -4.94
C SER A 121 -4.53 19.65 -4.03
N LYS A 122 -3.65 18.68 -4.32
CA LYS A 122 -3.48 17.50 -3.47
C LYS A 122 -3.00 17.87 -2.06
N TRP A 123 -2.16 18.89 -1.96
CA TRP A 123 -1.62 19.36 -0.69
C TRP A 123 -2.68 19.87 0.28
N ILE A 124 -3.72 20.59 -0.19
CA ILE A 124 -4.77 21.08 0.71
C ILE A 124 -5.58 19.92 1.27
N HIS A 125 -5.90 18.92 0.44
CA HIS A 125 -6.64 17.74 0.86
C HIS A 125 -5.83 16.92 1.87
N ILE A 126 -4.53 16.73 1.60
CA ILE A 126 -3.63 16.04 2.53
C ILE A 126 -3.56 16.79 3.85
N TRP A 127 -3.39 18.12 3.82
CA TRP A 127 -3.30 18.92 5.04
C TRP A 127 -4.60 18.88 5.85
N ILE A 128 -5.76 19.02 5.21
CA ILE A 128 -7.07 18.94 5.87
C ILE A 128 -7.28 17.54 6.44
N ALA A 129 -7.13 16.49 5.63
CA ALA A 129 -7.30 15.11 6.08
C ALA A 129 -6.35 14.80 7.24
N MET A 130 -5.07 15.17 7.12
CA MET A 130 -4.08 14.96 8.17
C MET A 130 -4.46 15.73 9.45
N SER A 131 -4.93 16.98 9.35
CA SER A 131 -5.38 17.76 10.51
C SER A 131 -6.59 17.14 11.23
N VAL A 132 -7.56 16.61 10.47
CA VAL A 132 -8.73 15.93 11.05
C VAL A 132 -8.31 14.61 11.70
N LEU A 133 -7.40 13.85 11.06
CA LEU A 133 -6.88 12.61 11.64
C LEU A 133 -6.08 12.87 12.92
N ILE A 134 -5.19 13.87 12.94
CA ILE A 134 -4.41 14.23 14.13
C ILE A 134 -5.33 14.69 15.26
N SER A 135 -6.32 15.54 14.98
CA SER A 135 -7.23 16.04 16.03
C SER A 135 -8.11 14.93 16.60
N CYS A 136 -8.65 14.05 15.75
CA CYS A 136 -9.40 12.87 16.18
C CYS A 136 -8.52 11.88 16.97
N ALA A 137 -7.30 11.62 16.52
CA ALA A 137 -6.34 10.78 17.24
C ALA A 137 -5.99 11.37 18.61
N GLY A 138 -5.73 12.68 18.71
CA GLY A 138 -5.47 13.36 19.98
C GLY A 138 -6.68 13.31 20.92
N PHE A 139 -7.90 13.51 20.40
CA PHE A 139 -9.12 13.44 21.19
C PHE A 139 -9.41 12.02 21.71
N THR A 140 -9.30 11.01 20.85
CA THR A 140 -9.48 9.60 21.25
C THR A 140 -8.37 9.13 22.21
N PHE A 141 -7.13 9.58 21.99
CA PHE A 141 -6.02 9.30 22.91
C PHE A 141 -6.25 9.90 24.29
N THR A 142 -6.60 11.19 24.37
CA THR A 142 -6.83 11.88 25.65
C THR A 142 -8.04 11.33 26.40
N THR A 143 -9.12 10.98 25.70
CA THR A 143 -10.29 10.33 26.32
C THR A 143 -9.97 8.93 26.84
N ASN A 144 -9.25 8.11 26.07
CA ASN A 144 -8.80 6.79 26.52
C ASN A 144 -7.84 6.88 27.71
N PHE A 145 -6.91 7.84 27.68
CA PHE A 145 -5.98 8.09 28.77
C PHE A 145 -6.71 8.49 30.05
N LYS A 146 -7.71 9.37 29.97
CA LYS A 146 -8.52 9.77 31.13
C LYS A 146 -9.33 8.61 31.72
N ALA A 147 -9.74 7.64 30.89
CA ALA A 147 -10.51 6.48 31.35
C ALA A 147 -9.64 5.38 31.97
N THR A 148 -8.41 5.18 31.49
CA THR A 148 -7.56 4.04 31.87
C THR A 148 -6.43 4.40 32.82
N SER A 149 -5.97 5.66 32.80
CA SER A 149 -4.83 6.08 33.62
C SER A 149 -5.26 6.53 35.03
N PRO A 150 -4.53 6.12 36.08
CA PRO A 150 -4.77 6.63 37.44
C PRO A 150 -4.32 8.08 37.62
N PHE A 151 -3.47 8.59 36.72
CA PHE A 151 -2.88 9.93 36.77
C PHE A 151 -3.67 10.99 36.00
N ALA A 152 -4.91 10.68 35.59
CA ALA A 152 -5.76 11.58 34.81
C ALA A 152 -6.01 12.93 35.50
N HIS A 153 -6.02 12.95 36.84
CA HIS A 153 -6.21 14.16 37.65
C HIS A 153 -5.02 15.12 37.62
N LEU A 154 -3.82 14.66 37.22
CA LEU A 154 -2.61 15.48 37.11
C LEU A 154 -2.51 16.21 35.77
N LEU A 155 -3.44 15.95 34.84
CA LEU A 155 -3.46 16.63 33.56
C LEU A 155 -3.84 18.11 33.72
N PRO A 156 -3.08 19.02 33.10
CA PRO A 156 -3.42 20.44 33.13
C PRO A 156 -4.74 20.70 32.41
N SER A 157 -5.49 21.71 32.89
CA SER A 157 -6.68 22.20 32.20
C SER A 157 -6.33 22.74 30.82
N TRP A 158 -7.24 22.63 29.85
CA TRP A 158 -7.08 23.19 28.51
C TRP A 158 -6.82 24.71 28.51
N SER A 159 -7.28 25.43 29.53
CA SER A 159 -6.99 26.86 29.70
C SER A 159 -5.52 27.16 29.98
N SER A 160 -4.79 26.23 30.61
CA SER A 160 -3.36 26.37 30.90
C SER A 160 -2.51 26.41 29.63
N LEU A 161 -2.98 25.77 28.55
CA LEU A 161 -2.30 25.75 27.26
C LEU A 161 -2.14 27.17 26.67
N LEU A 162 -3.13 28.05 26.90
CA LEU A 162 -3.11 29.43 26.40
C LEU A 162 -2.17 30.34 27.20
N THR A 163 -1.98 30.06 28.50
CA THR A 163 -1.16 30.90 29.38
C THR A 163 0.32 30.46 29.37
N SER A 164 0.57 29.15 29.43
CA SER A 164 1.92 28.58 29.45
C SER A 164 1.97 27.33 28.56
N PRO A 165 2.15 27.48 27.23
CA PRO A 165 2.10 26.37 26.29
C PRO A 165 3.21 25.35 26.54
N VAL A 166 4.45 25.82 26.73
CA VAL A 166 5.61 24.95 26.95
C VAL A 166 5.51 24.20 28.28
N GLY A 167 5.11 24.90 29.36
CA GLY A 167 4.91 24.28 30.68
C GLY A 167 3.84 23.19 30.65
N THR A 168 2.71 23.47 30.00
CA THR A 168 1.60 22.51 29.84
C THR A 168 2.04 21.25 29.10
N ILE A 169 2.79 21.40 28.00
CA ILE A 169 3.32 20.26 27.23
C ILE A 169 4.27 19.42 28.10
N SER A 170 5.20 20.06 28.81
CA SER A 170 6.14 19.35 29.69
C SER A 170 5.44 18.56 30.80
N GLN A 171 4.37 19.10 31.38
CA GLN A 171 3.56 18.44 32.40
C GLN A 171 2.76 17.26 31.82
N VAL A 172 2.21 17.39 30.61
CA VAL A 172 1.56 16.26 29.92
C VAL A 172 2.58 15.14 29.67
N PHE A 173 3.80 15.47 29.23
CA PHE A 173 4.86 14.48 29.05
C PHE A 173 5.29 13.81 30.36
N SER A 174 5.38 14.54 31.47
CA SER A 174 5.71 13.94 32.77
C SER A 174 4.62 12.97 33.24
N VAL A 175 3.34 13.34 33.08
CA VAL A 175 2.20 12.48 33.41
C VAL A 175 2.15 11.24 32.51
N TRP A 176 2.44 11.41 31.22
CA TRP A 176 2.54 10.30 30.28
C TRP A 176 3.67 9.34 30.64
N ARG A 177 4.85 9.86 31.03
CA ARG A 177 5.96 9.04 31.53
C ARG A 177 5.56 8.22 32.75
N MET A 178 4.89 8.83 33.75
CA MET A 178 4.38 8.11 34.92
C MET A 178 3.38 7.00 34.53
N HIS A 179 2.52 7.25 33.56
CA HIS A 179 1.60 6.23 33.04
C HIS A 179 2.34 5.05 32.39
N VAL A 180 3.39 5.32 31.62
CA VAL A 180 4.23 4.27 31.01
C VAL A 180 4.98 3.48 32.08
N GLU A 181 5.56 4.14 33.08
CA GLU A 181 6.23 3.50 34.22
C GLU A 181 5.27 2.62 35.03
N HIS A 182 4.04 3.08 35.26
CA HIS A 182 3.01 2.28 35.94
C HIS A 182 2.61 1.05 35.13
N ASN A 183 2.45 1.19 33.81
CA ASN A 183 2.15 0.06 32.93
C ASN A 183 3.32 -0.93 32.87
N SER A 184 4.56 -0.45 32.82
CA SER A 184 5.73 -1.33 32.81
C SER A 184 5.84 -2.12 34.11
N MET A 185 5.60 -1.48 35.25
CA MET A 185 5.54 -2.13 36.56
C MET A 185 4.45 -3.20 36.63
N ARG A 186 3.24 -2.90 36.15
CA ARG A 186 2.15 -3.90 36.09
C ARG A 186 2.48 -5.08 35.19
N VAL A 187 3.05 -4.84 34.02
CA VAL A 187 3.44 -5.92 33.10
C VAL A 187 4.56 -6.75 33.71
N ARG A 188 5.53 -6.13 34.40
CA ARG A 188 6.60 -6.85 35.10
C ARG A 188 6.04 -7.74 36.19
N GLU A 189 5.11 -7.23 37.00
CA GLU A 189 4.46 -8.01 38.05
C GLU A 189 3.64 -9.18 37.48
N GLN A 190 2.91 -8.96 36.37
CA GLN A 190 2.19 -10.04 35.68
C GLN A 190 3.14 -11.12 35.15
N ARG A 191 4.31 -10.74 34.65
CA ARG A 191 5.34 -11.70 34.21
C ARG A 191 5.92 -12.46 35.39
N HIS A 192 6.21 -11.77 36.49
CA HIS A 192 6.70 -12.37 37.73
C HIS A 192 5.73 -13.45 38.25
N ARG A 193 4.43 -13.13 38.33
CA ARG A 193 3.39 -14.09 38.72
C ARG A 193 3.34 -15.33 37.82
N ARG A 194 3.53 -15.17 36.50
CA ARG A 194 3.56 -16.32 35.56
C ARG A 194 4.78 -17.21 35.79
N VAL A 195 5.93 -16.62 36.11
CA VAL A 195 7.16 -17.36 36.43
C VAL A 195 6.99 -18.10 37.76
N GLU A 196 6.51 -17.44 38.80
CA GLU A 196 6.20 -18.08 40.09
C GLU A 196 5.24 -19.27 39.93
N ASP A 197 4.20 -19.14 39.11
CA ASP A 197 3.25 -20.23 38.85
C ASP A 197 3.91 -21.40 38.11
N ALA A 198 4.89 -21.14 37.24
CA ALA A 198 5.65 -22.20 36.58
C ALA A 198 6.62 -22.90 37.55
N GLU A 199 7.26 -22.14 38.42
CA GLU A 199 8.16 -22.66 39.46
C GLU A 199 7.42 -23.51 40.47
N LYS A 200 6.26 -23.05 40.98
CA LYS A 200 5.40 -23.84 41.87
C LYS A 200 5.00 -25.18 41.25
N ARG A 201 4.66 -25.18 39.95
CA ARG A 201 4.36 -26.41 39.21
C ARG A 201 5.58 -27.32 39.10
N LYS A 202 6.77 -26.77 38.84
CA LYS A 202 8.02 -27.54 38.80
C LYS A 202 8.32 -28.16 40.16
N GLN A 203 8.26 -27.37 41.23
CA GLN A 203 8.45 -27.82 42.61
C GLN A 203 7.46 -28.93 42.99
N TYR A 204 6.19 -28.80 42.59
CA TYR A 204 5.18 -29.84 42.82
C TYR A 204 5.52 -31.15 42.12
N ARG A 205 5.99 -31.12 40.86
CA ARG A 205 6.40 -32.34 40.13
C ARG A 205 7.60 -33.02 40.78
N VAL A 206 8.59 -32.25 41.19
CA VAL A 206 9.79 -32.75 41.88
C VAL A 206 9.43 -33.37 43.22
N ALA A 207 8.58 -32.70 44.02
CA ALA A 207 8.13 -33.23 45.32
C ALA A 207 7.31 -34.53 45.19
N HIS A 208 6.58 -34.69 44.10
CA HIS A 208 5.86 -35.93 43.78
C HIS A 208 6.70 -36.97 43.02
N GLY A 209 8.00 -36.74 42.83
CA GLY A 209 8.93 -37.70 42.22
C GLY A 209 8.72 -37.95 40.72
N LEU A 210 7.98 -37.08 40.01
CA LEU A 210 7.80 -37.17 38.55
C LEU A 210 9.01 -36.63 37.77
N GLU A 211 9.95 -35.94 38.43
CA GLU A 211 11.13 -35.32 37.82
C GLU A 211 12.29 -35.42 38.84
N GLU A 212 13.48 -35.87 38.42
CA GLU A 212 14.67 -35.83 39.27
C GLU A 212 15.01 -34.38 39.59
N ALA A 213 15.33 -34.10 40.87
CA ALA A 213 15.78 -32.79 41.28
C ALA A 213 17.09 -32.47 40.55
N GLU A 214 17.02 -31.74 39.42
CA GLU A 214 18.22 -31.24 38.78
C GLU A 214 19.05 -30.48 39.82
N PRO A 215 20.37 -30.72 39.90
CA PRO A 215 21.21 -30.04 40.88
C PRO A 215 21.06 -28.54 40.66
N GLU A 216 20.75 -27.82 41.74
CA GLU A 216 20.58 -26.37 41.75
C GLU A 216 21.78 -25.69 41.09
N LYS A 217 21.72 -25.48 39.77
CA LYS A 217 22.57 -24.50 39.10
C LYS A 217 22.17 -23.18 39.71
N LYS A 218 22.98 -22.75 40.67
CA LYS A 218 23.01 -21.43 41.30
C LYS A 218 22.40 -20.39 40.37
N ASN A 219 21.25 -19.89 40.78
CA ASN A 219 20.61 -18.68 40.31
C ASN A 219 21.49 -17.45 40.61
N GLU A 220 22.73 -17.44 40.11
CA GLU A 220 23.63 -16.27 40.15
C GLU A 220 23.41 -15.39 38.91
N ASP A 221 22.84 -15.92 37.82
CA ASP A 221 22.51 -15.15 36.61
C ASP A 221 21.16 -14.41 36.67
N SER A 222 20.38 -14.55 37.75
CA SER A 222 19.07 -13.89 37.87
C SER A 222 19.10 -12.54 38.60
N LYS A 223 20.28 -12.04 38.99
CA LYS A 223 20.42 -10.72 39.64
C LYS A 223 20.81 -9.55 38.72
N GLU A 224 21.12 -9.75 37.45
CA GLU A 224 21.57 -8.64 36.56
C GLU A 224 20.94 -8.59 35.16
N VAL A 225 19.79 -9.25 34.92
CA VAL A 225 19.08 -9.13 33.62
C VAL A 225 17.92 -8.10 33.66
N ASP A 226 17.84 -7.31 34.73
CA ASP A 226 16.75 -6.33 34.94
C ASP A 226 17.18 -4.87 34.64
N LEU A 227 18.20 -4.69 33.80
CA LEU A 227 18.53 -3.39 33.19
C LEU A 227 18.39 -3.52 31.67
N GLN A 228 17.26 -3.04 31.17
CA GLN A 228 16.99 -2.80 29.75
C GLN A 228 16.56 -4.04 28.95
N SER A 229 15.33 -3.94 28.44
CA SER A 229 14.73 -4.88 27.50
C SER A 229 15.73 -5.39 26.43
N PRO A 230 15.89 -6.71 26.24
CA PRO A 230 16.87 -7.28 25.29
C PRO A 230 16.60 -6.92 23.82
N VAL A 231 15.48 -6.27 23.52
CA VAL A 231 15.17 -5.74 22.18
C VAL A 231 15.98 -4.49 21.85
N ALA A 232 16.43 -3.71 22.85
CA ALA A 232 17.32 -2.58 22.63
C ALA A 232 18.80 -2.97 22.72
N ALA A 233 19.19 -3.91 23.59
CA ALA A 233 20.58 -4.37 23.68
C ALA A 233 21.01 -5.26 22.50
N ALA A 234 20.10 -6.06 21.90
CA ALA A 234 20.39 -6.74 20.63
C ALA A 234 20.54 -5.76 19.44
N ALA A 235 19.92 -4.58 19.57
CA ALA A 235 20.16 -3.46 18.69
C ALA A 235 21.40 -2.65 19.09
N VAL A 236 21.91 -2.78 20.35
CA VAL A 236 22.99 -1.96 20.94
C VAL A 236 24.37 -2.63 21.12
N GLU A 237 24.49 -3.96 20.95
CA GLU A 237 25.81 -4.64 21.10
C GLU A 237 26.23 -5.52 19.91
N GLY A 238 25.51 -5.46 18.79
CA GLY A 238 25.98 -6.07 17.54
C GLY A 238 26.43 -5.03 16.51
N ALA A 239 27.14 -3.98 16.95
CA ALA A 239 27.47 -2.81 16.13
C ALA A 239 28.74 -2.94 15.30
N GLU A 240 29.46 -4.05 15.41
CA GLU A 240 30.73 -4.22 14.71
C GLU A 240 30.57 -5.31 13.66
N GLY A 241 30.05 -4.92 12.48
CA GLY A 241 30.15 -5.72 11.24
C GLY A 241 28.91 -6.50 10.78
N LYS A 242 27.68 -5.96 10.88
CA LYS A 242 26.48 -6.68 10.41
C LYS A 242 26.24 -6.58 8.90
N GLU A 243 26.64 -7.63 8.20
CA GLU A 243 26.06 -8.04 6.91
C GLU A 243 24.68 -8.67 7.17
N PHE A 244 23.64 -8.26 6.43
CA PHE A 244 22.32 -8.88 6.50
C PHE A 244 22.24 -10.02 5.46
N VAL A 245 21.70 -11.16 5.88
CA VAL A 245 21.44 -12.32 4.99
C VAL A 245 20.00 -12.19 4.49
N ASP A 246 19.84 -11.92 3.20
CA ASP A 246 18.51 -11.90 2.55
C ASP A 246 17.87 -13.30 2.56
N TRP A 247 16.56 -13.40 2.32
CA TRP A 247 15.81 -14.67 2.22
C TRP A 247 16.38 -15.68 1.21
N GLU A 248 17.30 -15.26 0.34
CA GLU A 248 18.01 -16.07 -0.65
C GLU A 248 19.44 -16.45 -0.21
N GLY A 249 19.84 -16.19 1.05
CA GLY A 249 21.11 -16.61 1.64
C GLY A 249 22.33 -15.75 1.30
N ASN A 250 22.16 -14.66 0.55
CA ASN A 250 23.24 -13.76 0.17
C ASN A 250 23.47 -12.66 1.21
N LYS A 251 24.74 -12.46 1.59
CA LYS A 251 25.17 -11.42 2.54
C LYS A 251 25.28 -10.07 1.83
N ARG A 252 24.55 -9.06 2.31
CA ARG A 252 24.63 -7.68 1.79
C ARG A 252 24.88 -6.67 2.91
N PRO A 253 25.65 -5.61 2.66
CA PRO A 253 25.87 -4.54 3.64
C PRO A 253 24.60 -3.71 3.83
N VAL A 254 24.27 -3.41 5.09
CA VAL A 254 23.11 -2.59 5.45
C VAL A 254 23.31 -1.15 4.98
N LYS A 255 22.37 -0.67 4.15
CA LYS A 255 22.44 0.67 3.57
C LYS A 255 21.95 1.70 4.60
N LYS A 256 22.88 2.49 5.13
CA LYS A 256 22.62 3.52 6.15
C LYS A 256 21.84 4.69 5.53
N TRP A 257 20.56 4.80 5.84
CA TRP A 257 19.77 6.00 5.55
C TRP A 257 19.50 6.73 6.86
N LEU A 258 19.88 8.02 6.91
CA LEU A 258 19.59 8.96 8.00
C LEU A 258 20.28 8.70 9.36
N GLY A 259 21.45 8.06 9.37
CA GLY A 259 22.39 8.16 10.49
C GLY A 259 21.92 7.60 11.83
N ILE A 260 20.91 6.75 11.84
CA ILE A 260 20.44 6.04 13.03
C ILE A 260 20.76 4.56 12.83
N TRP A 261 21.33 3.96 13.86
CA TRP A 261 21.85 2.61 13.88
C TRP A 261 20.75 1.56 14.07
#